data_AF-A0A0P8VQ41-F1
#
_entry.id   AF-A0A0P8VQ41-F1
#
_cell.length_a   1.000
_cell.length_b   1.000
_cell.length_c   1.000
_cell.angle_alpha   90.00
_cell.angle_beta   90.00
_cell.angle_gamma   90.00
#
_symmetry.space_group_name_H-M   'P 1'
#
loop_
_entity.id
_entity.type
_entity.pdbx_description
1 polymer ?
#
loop_
_entity_poly.entity_id
_entity_poly.type
_entity_poly.pdbx_seq_one_letter_code
_entity_poly.pdbx_strand_id
1 'polypeptide(L)'
;MNLNSKTREIVLAGLFIAMGIVLPSLFHLIGISGKVFLPMHIPALIAGFFVSSPTAFIIGFILPYLNSMVTGMPPLFPIALIMSFEIGLYGLSVSIFSKKMKLNTVISLILAMIIGRISGGLVAYILSVIFGVKINALMFVKGSILTGLPGIIIQLITIPIIVLVLSKYSNREITDKNTL
;
A
#
# COMPACT_ATOMS: atom_id res chain seq x y z
N MET A 1 -24.87 -2.28 12.12
CA MET A 1 -23.44 -2.59 11.85
C MET A 1 -23.31 -4.11 11.88
N ASN A 2 -23.04 -4.77 10.74
CA ASN A 2 -23.15 -6.23 10.63
C ASN A 2 -21.87 -6.91 11.16
N LEU A 3 -21.96 -7.80 12.16
CA LEU A 3 -20.78 -8.42 12.81
C LEU A 3 -19.93 -9.25 11.83
N ASN A 4 -20.59 -9.82 10.81
CA ASN A 4 -19.95 -10.62 9.79
C ASN A 4 -19.01 -9.77 8.88
N SER A 5 -19.36 -8.50 8.66
CA SER A 5 -18.51 -7.59 7.87
C SER A 5 -17.28 -7.12 8.65
N LYS A 6 -17.40 -6.91 9.96
CA LYS A 6 -16.27 -6.51 10.83
C LYS A 6 -15.23 -7.62 10.96
N THR A 7 -15.68 -8.85 11.20
CA THR A 7 -14.76 -10.00 11.33
C THR A 7 -13.98 -10.21 10.03
N ARG A 8 -14.67 -10.18 8.88
CA ARG A 8 -14.02 -10.24 7.56
C ARG A 8 -13.00 -9.13 7.37
N GLU A 9 -13.32 -7.91 7.78
CA GLU A 9 -12.42 -6.76 7.65
C GLU A 9 -11.15 -6.90 8.48
N ILE A 10 -11.26 -7.38 9.73
CA ILE A 10 -10.10 -7.65 10.60
C ILE A 10 -9.23 -8.77 10.01
N VAL A 11 -9.83 -9.85 9.51
CA VAL A 11 -9.10 -10.96 8.89
C VAL A 11 -8.34 -10.49 7.65
N LEU A 12 -9.00 -9.71 6.78
CA LEU A 12 -8.34 -9.13 5.61
C LEU A 12 -7.23 -8.16 6.00
N ALA A 13 -7.42 -7.34 7.04
CA ALA A 13 -6.37 -6.45 7.52
C ALA A 13 -5.14 -7.24 7.98
N GLY A 14 -5.32 -8.28 8.79
CA GLY A 14 -4.25 -9.18 9.22
C GLY A 14 -3.54 -9.85 8.04
N LEU A 15 -4.30 -10.34 7.05
CA LEU A 15 -3.76 -10.95 5.84
C LEU A 15 -2.89 -9.96 5.05
N PHE A 16 -3.37 -8.75 4.79
CA PHE A 16 -2.60 -7.76 4.03
C PHE A 16 -1.37 -7.26 4.78
N ILE A 17 -1.44 -7.16 6.11
CA ILE A 17 -0.28 -6.86 6.95
C ILE A 17 0.75 -7.99 6.83
N ALA A 18 0.33 -9.25 6.97
CA ALA A 18 1.21 -10.40 6.84
C ALA A 18 1.87 -10.47 5.45
N MET A 19 1.08 -10.28 4.38
CA MET A 19 1.61 -10.18 3.02
C MET A 19 2.61 -9.03 2.89
N GLY A 20 2.31 -7.87 3.47
CA GLY A 20 3.18 -6.70 3.47
C GLY A 20 4.53 -6.90 4.18
N ILE A 21 4.64 -7.90 5.04
CA ILE A 21 5.90 -8.28 5.72
C ILE A 21 6.62 -9.40 4.94
N VAL A 22 5.88 -10.40 4.49
CA VAL A 22 6.44 -11.57 3.79
C VAL A 22 6.97 -11.19 2.41
N LEU A 23 6.21 -10.42 1.62
CA LEU A 23 6.59 -10.08 0.24
C LEU A 23 7.95 -9.35 0.17
N PRO A 24 8.19 -8.27 0.94
CA PRO A 24 9.49 -7.62 0.95
C PRO A 24 10.63 -8.54 1.38
N SER A 25 10.38 -9.40 2.36
CA SER A 25 11.36 -10.37 2.86
C SER A 25 11.81 -11.35 1.76
N LEU A 26 10.87 -11.84 0.95
CA LEU A 26 11.19 -12.72 -0.19
C LEU A 26 12.06 -12.01 -1.25
N PHE A 27 11.76 -10.75 -1.55
CA PHE A 27 12.57 -9.98 -2.51
C PHE A 27 14.00 -9.78 -2.00
N HIS A 28 14.17 -9.51 -0.71
CA HIS A 28 15.50 -9.39 -0.10
C HIS A 28 16.27 -10.70 -0.10
N LEU A 29 15.61 -11.85 0.13
CA LEU A 29 16.24 -13.17 0.09
C LEU A 29 16.84 -13.52 -1.28
N ILE A 30 16.21 -13.06 -2.36
CA ILE A 30 16.65 -13.34 -3.75
C ILE A 30 17.67 -12.28 -4.22
N GLY A 31 18.09 -11.35 -3.35
CA GLY A 31 19.04 -10.29 -3.67
C GLY A 31 18.44 -9.15 -4.51
N ILE A 32 17.11 -9.08 -4.59
CA ILE A 32 16.40 -8.06 -5.37
C ILE A 32 16.20 -6.81 -4.52
N SER A 33 16.57 -5.65 -5.06
CA SER A 33 16.47 -4.37 -4.34
C SER A 33 15.01 -3.99 -4.05
N GLY A 34 14.64 -3.96 -2.77
CA GLY A 34 13.30 -3.54 -2.32
C GLY A 34 12.95 -2.10 -2.71
N LYS A 35 13.95 -1.23 -2.90
CA LYS A 35 13.75 0.16 -3.38
C LYS A 35 13.32 0.24 -4.85
N VAL A 36 13.65 -0.78 -5.65
CA VAL A 36 13.36 -0.81 -7.10
C VAL A 36 11.97 -1.36 -7.36
N PHE A 37 11.63 -2.47 -6.68
CA PHE A 37 10.38 -3.20 -6.93
C PHE A 37 9.24 -2.81 -5.99
N LEU A 38 9.54 -2.06 -4.93
CA LEU A 38 8.56 -1.51 -4.00
C LEU A 38 7.57 -2.57 -3.45
N PRO A 39 8.02 -3.78 -3.06
CA PRO A 39 7.16 -4.92 -2.79
C PRO A 39 6.11 -4.67 -1.69
N MET A 40 6.43 -3.82 -0.71
CA MET A 40 5.54 -3.47 0.40
C MET A 40 4.30 -2.66 -0.03
N HIS A 41 4.39 -1.90 -1.13
CA HIS A 41 3.28 -1.07 -1.58
C HIS A 41 2.16 -1.90 -2.19
N ILE A 42 2.49 -3.08 -2.76
CA ILE A 42 1.54 -3.96 -3.44
C ILE A 42 0.43 -4.42 -2.48
N PRO A 43 0.73 -5.05 -1.31
CA PRO A 43 -0.33 -5.47 -0.39
C PRO A 43 -1.19 -4.33 0.12
N ALA A 44 -0.61 -3.16 0.41
CA ALA A 44 -1.36 -2.00 0.90
C ALA A 44 -2.29 -1.40 -0.17
N LEU A 45 -1.84 -1.29 -1.42
CA LEU A 45 -2.66 -0.83 -2.54
C LEU A 45 -3.81 -1.81 -2.82
N ILE A 46 -3.53 -3.12 -2.81
CA ILE A 46 -4.56 -4.15 -2.95
C ILE A 46 -5.58 -4.04 -1.81
N ALA A 47 -5.12 -3.88 -0.56
CA ALA A 47 -5.98 -3.76 0.61
C ALA A 47 -7.03 -2.65 0.43
N GLY A 48 -6.65 -1.51 -0.13
CA GLY A 48 -7.57 -0.39 -0.42
C GLY A 48 -8.80 -0.81 -1.23
N PHE A 49 -8.69 -1.77 -2.15
CA PHE A 49 -9.83 -2.27 -2.92
C PHE A 49 -10.77 -3.16 -2.10
N PHE A 50 -10.31 -3.78 -1.00
CA PHE A 50 -11.07 -4.82 -0.28
C PHE A 50 -11.54 -4.44 1.13
N VAL A 51 -10.85 -3.52 1.83
CA VAL A 51 -11.21 -3.09 3.21
C VAL A 51 -11.69 -1.64 3.26
N SER A 52 -12.34 -1.18 4.33
CA SER A 52 -12.83 0.21 4.39
C SER A 52 -11.68 1.23 4.39
N SER A 53 -11.99 2.48 4.01
CA SER A 53 -11.00 3.56 3.93
C SER A 53 -10.16 3.75 5.21
N PRO A 54 -10.74 3.80 6.42
CA PRO A 54 -9.94 3.87 7.65
C PRO A 54 -9.01 2.68 7.84
N THR A 55 -9.52 1.46 7.59
CA THR A 55 -8.72 0.23 7.74
C THR A 55 -7.57 0.18 6.73
N ALA A 56 -7.81 0.59 5.47
CA ALA A 56 -6.79 0.65 4.44
C ALA A 56 -5.65 1.63 4.82
N PHE A 57 -6.00 2.78 5.39
CA PHE A 57 -5.02 3.72 5.93
C PHE A 57 -4.20 3.10 7.06
N ILE A 58 -4.87 2.48 8.04
CA ILE A 58 -4.22 1.86 9.20
C ILE A 58 -3.25 0.76 8.76
N ILE A 59 -3.67 -0.12 7.85
CA ILE A 59 -2.81 -1.17 7.27
C ILE A 59 -1.55 -0.52 6.68
N GLY A 60 -1.70 0.43 5.77
CA GLY A 60 -0.57 1.06 5.10
C GLY A 60 0.34 1.85 6.04
N PHE A 61 -0.22 2.47 7.07
CA PHE A 61 0.53 3.26 8.05
C PHE A 61 1.35 2.40 9.01
N ILE A 62 0.77 1.32 9.53
CA ILE A 62 1.42 0.45 10.51
C ILE A 62 2.44 -0.49 9.83
N LEU A 63 2.20 -0.85 8.58
CA LEU A 63 2.97 -1.87 7.88
C LEU A 63 4.49 -1.60 7.83
N PRO A 64 4.99 -0.39 7.52
CA PRO A 64 6.43 -0.08 7.54
C PRO A 64 7.08 -0.28 8.91
N TYR A 65 6.36 0.06 9.99
CA TYR A 65 6.86 -0.14 11.35
C TYR A 65 6.97 -1.61 11.70
N LEU A 66 5.92 -2.39 11.44
CA LEU A 66 5.94 -3.83 11.72
C LEU A 66 7.03 -4.53 10.92
N ASN A 67 7.19 -4.20 9.64
CA ASN A 67 8.26 -4.79 8.85
C ASN A 67 9.65 -4.36 9.33
N SER A 68 9.81 -3.11 9.77
CA SER A 68 11.05 -2.64 10.39
C SER A 68 11.41 -3.43 11.64
N MET A 69 10.43 -3.72 12.50
CA MET A 69 10.64 -4.51 13.71
C MET A 69 10.98 -5.97 13.41
N VAL A 70 10.39 -6.55 12.36
CA VAL A 70 10.59 -7.97 11.99
C VAL A 70 11.87 -8.18 11.17
N THR A 71 12.17 -7.28 10.24
CA THR A 71 13.23 -7.48 9.23
C THR A 71 14.41 -6.52 9.38
N GLY A 72 14.33 -5.53 10.27
CA GLY A 72 15.29 -4.44 10.39
C GLY A 72 15.19 -3.38 9.29
N MET A 73 14.30 -3.55 8.31
CA MET A 73 14.11 -2.60 7.19
C MET A 73 12.63 -2.27 6.98
N PRO A 74 12.27 -1.05 6.54
CA PRO A 74 13.12 0.13 6.45
C PRO A 74 13.59 0.60 7.84
N PRO A 75 14.68 1.40 7.96
CA PRO A 75 15.05 2.01 9.24
C PRO A 75 13.89 2.75 9.89
N LEU A 76 13.65 2.51 11.20
CA LEU A 76 12.51 3.07 11.95
C LEU A 76 12.41 4.60 11.80
N PHE A 77 13.54 5.29 11.89
CA PHE A 77 13.62 6.72 11.65
C PHE A 77 14.78 7.02 10.69
N PRO A 78 14.60 7.92 9.70
CA PRO A 78 13.37 8.64 9.33
C PRO A 78 12.48 7.89 8.32
N ILE A 79 12.97 6.78 7.75
CA ILE A 79 12.40 6.19 6.53
C ILE A 79 11.05 5.53 6.78
N ALA A 80 10.91 4.71 7.85
CA ALA A 80 9.63 4.04 8.13
C ALA A 80 8.50 5.06 8.33
N LEU A 81 8.77 6.17 9.03
CA LEU A 81 7.80 7.26 9.22
C LEU A 81 7.35 7.88 7.89
N ILE A 82 8.28 8.18 6.98
CA ILE A 82 7.95 8.69 5.65
C ILE A 82 7.08 7.68 4.88
N MET A 83 7.50 6.41 4.86
CA MET A 83 6.79 5.34 4.17
C MET A 83 5.41 5.08 4.77
N SER A 84 5.23 5.22 6.08
CA SER A 84 3.94 5.03 6.75
C SER A 84 2.89 6.01 6.25
N PHE A 85 3.25 7.29 6.08
CA PHE A 85 2.32 8.27 5.52
C PHE A 85 2.10 8.08 4.02
N GLU A 86 3.14 7.72 3.28
CA GLU A 86 3.03 7.41 1.85
C GLU A 86 2.09 6.23 1.58
N ILE A 87 2.38 5.08 2.19
CA ILE A 87 1.65 3.82 1.98
C ILE A 87 0.27 3.86 2.64
N GLY A 88 0.15 4.52 3.80
CA GLY A 88 -1.15 4.77 4.44
C GLY A 88 -2.07 5.57 3.52
N LEU A 89 -1.57 6.66 2.91
CA LEU A 89 -2.36 7.45 1.98
C LEU A 89 -2.63 6.73 0.65
N TYR A 90 -1.72 5.87 0.18
CA TYR A 90 -2.01 4.98 -0.94
C TYR A 90 -3.26 4.13 -0.70
N GLY A 91 -3.29 3.38 0.41
CA GLY A 91 -4.42 2.52 0.75
C GLY A 91 -5.72 3.31 0.92
N LEU A 92 -5.64 4.47 1.59
CA LEU A 92 -6.78 5.36 1.78
C LEU A 92 -7.35 5.88 0.45
N SER A 93 -6.48 6.44 -0.39
CA SER A 93 -6.84 7.02 -1.69
C SER A 93 -7.43 5.98 -2.61
N VAL A 94 -6.82 4.79 -2.71
CA VAL A 94 -7.39 3.68 -3.49
C VAL A 94 -8.80 3.35 -3.04
N SER A 95 -9.02 3.17 -1.73
CA SER A 95 -10.35 2.82 -1.20
C SER A 95 -11.39 3.90 -1.50
N ILE A 96 -11.02 5.18 -1.41
CA ILE A 96 -11.94 6.29 -1.72
C ILE A 96 -12.25 6.31 -3.23
N PHE A 97 -11.23 6.27 -4.07
CA PHE A 97 -11.37 6.37 -5.52
C PHE A 97 -12.14 5.21 -6.12
N SER A 98 -11.87 3.98 -5.68
CA SER A 98 -12.52 2.81 -6.24
C SER A 98 -13.95 2.60 -5.69
N LYS A 99 -14.21 2.91 -4.42
CA LYS A 99 -15.51 2.59 -3.77
C LYS A 99 -16.48 3.76 -3.73
N LYS A 100 -16.00 4.97 -3.42
CA LYS A 100 -16.85 6.16 -3.31
C LYS A 100 -17.01 6.85 -4.66
N MET A 101 -15.90 7.02 -5.39
CA MET A 101 -15.91 7.70 -6.70
C MET A 101 -16.11 6.74 -7.88
N LYS A 102 -16.09 5.42 -7.63
CA LYS A 102 -16.28 4.36 -8.62
C LYS A 102 -15.37 4.51 -9.85
N LEU A 103 -14.16 5.02 -9.64
CA LEU A 103 -13.17 5.17 -10.70
C LEU A 103 -12.62 3.80 -11.11
N ASN A 104 -12.13 3.72 -12.36
CA ASN A 104 -11.44 2.53 -12.84
C ASN A 104 -10.25 2.18 -11.93
N THR A 105 -9.98 0.89 -11.73
CA THR A 105 -8.88 0.35 -10.91
C THR A 105 -7.54 1.01 -11.27
N VAL A 106 -7.22 1.11 -12.57
CA VAL A 106 -5.95 1.70 -13.03
C VAL A 106 -5.88 3.20 -12.70
N ILE A 107 -6.97 3.94 -12.92
CA ILE A 107 -7.03 5.38 -12.61
C ILE A 107 -6.89 5.62 -11.11
N SER A 108 -7.57 4.80 -10.30
CA SER A 108 -7.49 4.85 -8.84
C SER A 108 -6.06 4.62 -8.34
N LEU A 109 -5.34 3.66 -8.95
CA LEU A 109 -3.94 3.39 -8.63
C LEU A 109 -3.03 4.56 -8.97
N ILE A 110 -3.13 5.11 -10.18
CA ILE A 110 -2.28 6.23 -10.61
C ILE A 110 -2.47 7.43 -9.68
N LEU A 111 -3.73 7.81 -9.39
CA LEU A 111 -4.02 8.93 -8.50
C LEU A 111 -3.52 8.66 -7.07
N ALA A 112 -3.71 7.45 -6.55
CA ALA A 112 -3.19 7.08 -5.23
C ALA A 112 -1.66 7.16 -5.18
N MET A 113 -0.97 6.65 -6.21
CA MET A 113 0.49 6.71 -6.33
C MET A 113 1.00 8.16 -6.29
N ILE A 114 0.33 9.07 -7.01
CA ILE A 114 0.69 10.49 -6.98
C ILE A 114 0.51 11.06 -5.57
N ILE A 115 -0.63 10.80 -4.92
CA ILE A 115 -0.95 11.34 -3.59
C ILE A 115 0.08 10.89 -2.54
N GLY A 116 0.41 9.60 -2.48
CA GLY A 116 1.39 9.15 -1.49
C GLY A 116 2.83 9.55 -1.83
N ARG A 117 3.21 9.75 -3.10
CA ARG A 117 4.53 10.34 -3.42
C ARG A 117 4.62 11.78 -2.92
N ILE A 118 3.55 12.54 -3.09
CA ILE A 118 3.46 13.91 -2.56
C ILE A 118 3.51 13.89 -1.03
N SER A 119 2.78 12.98 -0.37
CA SER A 119 2.79 12.89 1.09
C SER A 119 4.14 12.45 1.65
N GLY A 120 4.79 11.46 1.04
CA GLY A 120 6.14 11.04 1.42
C GLY A 120 7.15 12.18 1.26
N GLY A 121 7.05 12.94 0.17
CA GLY A 121 7.84 14.16 -0.03
C GLY A 121 7.58 15.23 1.03
N LEU A 122 6.32 15.47 1.39
CA LEU A 122 5.93 16.43 2.41
C LEU A 122 6.46 16.03 3.79
N VAL A 123 6.33 14.75 4.17
CA VAL A 123 6.86 14.25 5.45
C VAL A 123 8.38 14.31 5.45
N ALA A 124 9.04 13.96 4.35
CA ALA A 124 10.49 14.10 4.22
C ALA A 124 10.95 15.56 4.39
N TYR A 125 10.20 16.52 3.84
CA TYR A 125 10.46 17.95 4.02
C TYR A 125 10.32 18.38 5.48
N ILE A 126 9.20 18.01 6.12
CA ILE A 126 8.92 18.31 7.53
C ILE A 126 10.04 17.74 8.42
N LEU A 127 10.46 16.50 8.17
CA LEU A 127 11.55 15.88 8.94
C LEU A 127 12.91 16.56 8.71
N SER A 128 13.18 17.04 7.50
CA SER A 128 14.41 17.76 7.21
C SER A 128 14.46 19.10 7.94
N VAL A 129 13.37 19.87 7.94
CA VAL A 129 13.31 21.21 8.56
C VAL A 129 13.26 21.13 10.08
N ILE A 130 12.43 20.24 10.64
CA ILE A 130 12.18 20.19 12.10
C ILE A 130 13.26 19.40 12.83
N PHE A 131 13.70 18.26 12.27
CA PHE A 131 14.63 17.34 12.94
C PHE A 131 16.06 17.42 12.39
N GLY A 132 16.34 18.35 11.47
CA GLY A 132 17.68 18.53 10.89
C GLY A 132 18.17 17.34 10.08
N VAL A 133 17.25 16.45 9.66
CA VAL A 133 17.61 15.24 8.92
C VAL A 133 18.13 15.63 7.53
N LYS A 134 19.26 15.06 7.13
CA LYS A 134 19.89 15.27 5.81
C LYS A 134 19.13 14.58 4.67
N ILE A 135 17.82 14.80 4.57
CA ILE A 135 16.98 14.33 3.47
C ILE A 135 16.51 15.54 2.67
N ASN A 136 16.95 15.66 1.43
CA ASN A 136 16.36 16.61 0.50
C ASN A 136 15.04 16.02 -0.01
N ALA A 137 13.91 16.64 0.34
CA ALA A 137 12.57 16.17 -0.03
C ALA A 137 12.37 16.05 -1.55
N LEU A 138 12.90 17.00 -2.32
CA LEU A 138 12.79 16.99 -3.78
C LEU A 138 13.60 15.81 -4.37
N MET A 139 14.79 15.57 -3.82
CA MET A 139 15.65 14.46 -4.22
C MET A 139 15.06 13.12 -3.78
N PHE A 140 14.40 13.06 -2.62
CA PHE A 140 13.67 11.89 -2.16
C PHE A 140 12.55 11.52 -3.13
N VAL A 141 11.69 12.47 -3.51
CA VAL A 141 10.59 12.21 -4.46
C VAL A 141 11.15 11.79 -5.82
N LYS A 142 12.11 12.55 -6.37
CA LYS A 142 12.74 12.20 -7.67
C LYS A 142 13.39 10.82 -7.63
N GLY A 143 14.15 10.53 -6.57
CA GLY A 143 14.77 9.23 -6.37
C GLY A 143 13.72 8.12 -6.30
N SER A 144 12.70 8.28 -5.46
CA SER A 144 11.65 7.28 -5.26
C SER A 144 10.87 6.95 -6.54
N ILE A 145 10.67 7.92 -7.43
CA ILE A 145 10.04 7.72 -8.74
C ILE A 145 11.02 7.02 -9.68
N LEU A 146 12.21 7.59 -9.89
CA LEU A 146 13.16 7.08 -10.89
C LEU A 146 13.63 5.65 -10.56
N THR A 147 13.99 5.38 -9.30
CA THR A 147 14.39 4.03 -8.88
C THR A 147 13.19 3.08 -8.83
N GLY A 148 12.02 3.60 -8.50
CA GLY A 148 10.79 2.83 -8.34
C GLY A 148 10.02 2.57 -9.63
N LEU A 149 10.44 3.10 -10.78
CA LEU A 149 9.76 2.94 -12.07
C LEU A 149 9.45 1.47 -12.40
N PRO A 150 10.40 0.51 -12.28
CA PRO A 150 10.11 -0.90 -12.53
C PRO A 150 9.00 -1.43 -11.60
N GLY A 151 9.05 -1.09 -10.32
CA GLY A 151 8.02 -1.46 -9.35
C GLY A 151 6.66 -0.85 -9.66
N ILE A 152 6.61 0.42 -10.09
CA ILE A 152 5.37 1.11 -10.47
C ILE A 152 4.71 0.41 -11.67
N ILE A 153 5.50 0.05 -12.69
CA ILE A 153 5.00 -0.68 -13.87
C ILE A 153 4.41 -2.03 -13.43
N ILE A 154 5.13 -2.78 -12.59
CA ILE A 154 4.67 -4.07 -12.07
C ILE A 154 3.38 -3.91 -11.26
N GLN A 155 3.28 -2.86 -10.43
CA GLN A 155 2.07 -2.55 -9.66
C GLN A 155 0.87 -2.27 -10.57
N LEU A 156 1.06 -1.45 -11.61
CA LEU A 156 0.00 -1.07 -12.55
C LEU A 156 -0.51 -2.25 -13.39
N ILE A 157 0.28 -3.31 -13.57
CA ILE A 157 -0.15 -4.53 -14.28
C ILE A 157 -0.73 -5.54 -13.28
N THR A 158 0.01 -5.83 -12.21
CA THR A 158 -0.30 -6.93 -11.28
C THR A 158 -1.53 -6.64 -10.45
N ILE A 159 -1.67 -5.41 -9.92
CA ILE A 159 -2.77 -5.09 -9.01
C ILE A 159 -4.12 -5.16 -9.72
N PRO A 160 -4.32 -4.57 -10.91
CA PRO A 160 -5.61 -4.71 -11.60
C PRO A 160 -5.98 -6.15 -11.90
N ILE A 161 -5.03 -6.98 -12.31
CA ILE A 161 -5.28 -8.41 -12.56
C ILE A 161 -5.77 -9.10 -11.29
N ILE A 162 -5.08 -8.92 -10.17
CA ILE A 162 -5.48 -9.51 -8.88
C ILE A 162 -6.87 -9.01 -8.46
N VAL A 163 -7.13 -7.72 -8.56
CA VAL A 163 -8.43 -7.13 -8.18
C VAL A 163 -9.56 -7.68 -9.05
N LEU A 164 -9.35 -7.83 -10.36
CA LEU A 164 -10.34 -8.40 -11.27
C LEU A 164 -10.63 -9.87 -10.96
N VAL A 165 -9.59 -10.68 -10.72
CA VAL A 165 -9.75 -12.09 -10.37
C VAL A 165 -10.51 -12.25 -9.05
N LEU A 166 -10.08 -11.56 -7.99
CA LEU A 166 -10.69 -11.67 -6.67
C LEU A 166 -12.13 -11.13 -6.63
N SER A 167 -12.42 -10.03 -7.33
CA SER A 167 -13.79 -9.50 -7.41
C SER A 167 -14.74 -10.43 -8.17
N LYS A 168 -14.26 -11.11 -9.21
CA LYS A 168 -15.04 -12.12 -9.94
C LYS A 168 -15.40 -13.31 -9.06
N TYR A 169 -14.47 -13.81 -8.25
CA TYR A 169 -14.75 -14.91 -7.31
C TYR A 169 -15.71 -14.48 -6.20
N SER A 170 -15.54 -13.29 -5.63
CA SER A 170 -16.43 -12.78 -4.59
C SER A 170 -17.88 -12.60 -5.08
N ASN A 171 -18.10 -12.21 -6.34
CA ASN A 171 -19.44 -12.08 -6.91
C ASN A 171 -20.06 -13.43 -7.27
N ARG A 172 -19.25 -14.43 -7.68
CA ARG A 172 -19.74 -15.79 -7.94
C ARG A 172 -20.30 -16.47 -6.69
N GLU A 173 -19.60 -16.40 -5.55
CA GLU A 173 -20.09 -16.99 -4.29
C GLU A 173 -21.42 -16.40 -3.81
N ILE A 174 -21.70 -15.12 -4.10
CA ILE A 174 -22.99 -14.48 -3.75
C ILE A 174 -24.12 -14.98 -4.66
N THR A 175 -23.80 -15.25 -5.93
CA THR A 175 -24.79 -15.72 -6.91
C THR A 175 -25.18 -17.18 -6.64
N ASP A 176 -24.23 -18.02 -6.26
CA ASP A 176 -24.48 -19.42 -5.87
C ASP A 176 -25.24 -19.55 -4.55
N LYS A 177 -25.09 -18.60 -3.61
CA LYS A 177 -25.87 -18.56 -2.35
C LYS A 177 -27.30 -18.05 -2.51
N ASN A 178 -27.60 -17.31 -3.58
CA ASN A 178 -28.95 -16.80 -3.86
C ASN A 178 -29.77 -17.74 -4.77
N THR A 179 -29.18 -18.85 -5.24
CA THR A 179 -29.82 -19.85 -6.10
C THR A 179 -30.08 -21.19 -5.40
N LEU A 180 -29.71 -21.29 -4.11
CA LEU A 180 -30.04 -22.36 -3.17
C LEU A 180 -31.07 -21.86 -2.15
#